data_AF-A0A950EU53-F1
#
_entry.id   AF-A0A950EU53-F1
#
_cell.length_a   1.000
_cell.length_b   1.000
_cell.length_c   1.000
_cell.angle_alpha   90.00
_cell.angle_beta   90.00
_cell.angle_gamma   90.00
#
_symmetry.space_group_name_H-M   'P 1'
#
loop_
_entity.id
_entity.type
_entity.pdbx_description
1 polymer ?
#
loop_
_entity_poly.entity_id
_entity_poly.type
_entity_poly.pdbx_seq_one_letter_code
_entity_poly.pdbx_strand_id
1 'polypeptide(L)'
;MRARVILSVTAFVLAAGVAPSGASAGPPSPPQAQLTFKKADLTISNVRALQMLPCANGLPGVRFIVTVENVGKLDVNPGPVNQALQVKGPSHTVKADLPSISAGGSAKVMLEYAPQGGEDPKYPDTTFTFVVNPTKQIIESNYDNNTYSMKPAIPPPFCPSAPGAGVNPGTQAH
;
A
#
# COMPACT_ATOMS: atom_id res chain seq x y z
N MET A 1 -2.24 12.46 36.95
CA MET A 1 -1.58 11.26 37.54
C MET A 1 -2.67 10.30 37.99
N ARG A 2 -2.86 9.18 37.30
CA ARG A 2 -3.84 8.15 37.66
C ARG A 2 -3.11 6.81 37.71
N ALA A 3 -2.94 6.30 38.93
CA ALA A 3 -2.29 5.04 39.22
C ALA A 3 -3.14 3.87 38.69
N ARG A 4 -2.53 2.98 37.91
CA ARG A 4 -3.14 1.70 37.54
C ARG A 4 -2.48 0.61 38.38
N VAL A 5 -3.31 -0.04 39.18
CA VAL A 5 -3.00 -1.17 40.06
C VAL A 5 -2.68 -2.39 39.20
N ILE A 6 -1.54 -3.02 39.46
CA ILE A 6 -1.08 -4.27 38.84
C ILE A 6 -1.63 -5.41 39.69
N LEU A 7 -2.58 -6.19 39.15
CA LEU A 7 -3.00 -7.46 39.73
C LEU A 7 -2.20 -8.58 39.08
N SER A 8 -1.18 -9.09 39.77
CA SER A 8 -0.46 -10.30 39.39
C SER A 8 -1.17 -11.51 40.02
N VAL A 9 -1.79 -12.35 39.18
CA VAL A 9 -2.36 -13.63 39.60
C VAL A 9 -1.34 -14.72 39.32
N THR A 10 -0.73 -15.23 40.38
CA THR A 10 0.20 -16.38 40.33
C THR A 10 -0.60 -17.66 40.49
N ALA A 11 -0.80 -18.40 39.40
CA ALA A 11 -1.41 -19.72 39.44
C ALA A 11 -0.33 -20.80 39.61
N PHE A 12 -0.29 -21.42 40.79
CA PHE A 12 0.42 -22.67 41.05
C PHE A 12 -0.42 -23.83 40.52
N VAL A 13 0.08 -24.56 39.52
CA VAL A 13 -0.53 -25.83 39.07
C VAL A 13 0.28 -26.97 39.65
N LEU A 14 -0.38 -27.80 40.47
CA LEU A 14 0.13 -29.06 41.00
C LEU A 14 0.40 -30.04 39.85
N ALA A 15 1.63 -30.55 39.78
CA ALA A 15 1.97 -31.69 38.94
C ALA A 15 1.54 -32.99 39.67
N ALA A 16 0.39 -33.54 39.29
CA ALA A 16 0.01 -34.90 39.64
C ALA A 16 0.63 -35.87 38.63
N GLY A 17 1.53 -36.73 39.11
CA GLY A 17 2.16 -37.77 38.32
C GLY A 17 1.16 -38.81 37.84
N VAL A 18 1.14 -39.03 36.53
CA VAL A 18 0.49 -40.15 35.87
C VAL A 18 1.56 -41.06 35.30
N ALA A 19 1.49 -42.34 35.66
CA ALA A 19 2.40 -43.38 35.23
C ALA A 19 2.39 -43.56 33.69
N PRO A 20 3.53 -43.92 33.07
CA PRO A 20 3.56 -44.21 31.65
C PRO A 20 2.89 -45.55 31.35
N SER A 21 1.66 -45.49 30.85
CA SER A 21 1.02 -46.61 30.17
C SER A 21 1.81 -46.91 28.90
N GLY A 22 2.35 -48.13 28.79
CA GLY A 22 3.08 -48.59 27.61
C GLY A 22 2.22 -48.48 26.35
N ALA A 23 2.46 -47.45 25.55
CA ALA A 23 1.91 -47.32 24.22
C ALA A 23 2.65 -48.29 23.30
N SER A 24 1.92 -49.26 22.77
CA SER A 24 2.33 -50.07 21.63
C SER A 24 2.79 -49.15 20.51
N ALA A 25 4.08 -49.22 20.15
CA ALA A 25 4.65 -48.47 19.05
C ALA A 25 4.01 -48.99 17.75
N GLY A 26 2.94 -48.33 17.30
CA GLY A 26 2.46 -48.46 15.94
C GLY A 26 3.59 -48.14 14.96
N PRO A 27 3.53 -48.68 13.73
CA PRO A 27 4.56 -48.43 12.72
C PRO A 27 4.77 -46.91 12.56
N PRO A 28 6.02 -46.43 12.42
CA PRO A 28 6.30 -45.02 12.28
C PRO A 28 5.45 -44.46 11.14
N SER A 29 4.65 -43.44 11.42
CA SER A 29 3.88 -42.76 10.39
C SER A 29 4.87 -42.30 9.32
N PRO A 30 4.62 -42.60 8.03
CA PRO A 30 5.51 -42.15 6.97
C PRO A 30 5.67 -40.63 7.06
N PRO A 31 6.88 -40.09 6.80
CA PRO A 31 7.12 -38.66 6.87
C PRO A 31 6.11 -37.97 5.97
N GLN A 32 5.16 -37.27 6.58
CA GLN A 32 4.23 -36.44 5.82
C GLN A 32 5.09 -35.36 5.19
N ALA A 33 5.29 -35.44 3.89
CA ALA A 33 5.89 -34.37 3.12
C ALA A 33 5.08 -33.11 3.40
N GLN A 34 5.61 -32.21 4.24
CA GLN A 34 4.99 -30.92 4.47
C GLN A 34 5.03 -30.17 3.13
N LEU A 35 3.89 -30.15 2.44
CA LEU A 35 3.68 -29.32 1.26
C LEU A 35 3.84 -27.87 1.71
N THR A 36 5.06 -27.36 1.63
CA THR A 36 5.34 -25.95 1.84
C THR A 36 4.83 -25.25 0.59
N PHE A 37 3.58 -24.82 0.63
CA PHE A 37 2.99 -24.05 -0.45
C PHE A 37 3.81 -22.76 -0.62
N LYS A 38 4.56 -22.67 -1.72
CA LYS A 38 5.20 -21.43 -2.14
C LYS A 38 4.08 -20.40 -2.32
N LYS A 39 4.29 -19.16 -1.88
CA LYS A 39 3.36 -18.05 -2.06
C LYS A 39 4.10 -16.86 -2.68
N ALA A 40 3.35 -15.97 -3.31
CA ALA A 40 3.85 -14.65 -3.68
C ALA A 40 3.99 -13.78 -2.42
N ASP A 41 4.73 -12.70 -2.52
CA ASP A 41 4.86 -11.73 -1.43
C ASP A 41 5.21 -10.37 -2.03
N LEU A 42 4.19 -9.54 -2.25
CA LEU A 42 4.33 -8.26 -2.90
C LEU A 42 4.65 -7.19 -1.88
N THR A 43 5.53 -6.27 -2.25
CA THR A 43 5.85 -5.13 -1.41
C THR A 43 6.16 -3.90 -2.24
N ILE A 44 6.01 -2.73 -1.66
CA ILE A 44 6.33 -1.45 -2.29
C ILE A 44 7.69 -1.01 -1.76
N SER A 45 8.73 -1.14 -2.58
CA SER A 45 10.09 -0.82 -2.17
C SER A 45 10.46 0.64 -2.39
N ASN A 46 9.85 1.30 -3.38
CA ASN A 46 10.12 2.70 -3.68
C ASN A 46 8.92 3.39 -4.33
N VAL A 47 8.75 4.67 -3.99
CA VAL A 47 7.83 5.56 -4.69
C VAL A 47 8.55 6.87 -4.99
N ARG A 48 8.49 7.30 -6.25
CA ARG A 48 8.91 8.64 -6.68
C ARG A 48 7.70 9.43 -7.14
N ALA A 49 7.60 10.67 -6.69
CA ALA A 49 6.58 11.61 -7.14
C ALA A 49 7.21 12.65 -8.05
N LEU A 50 6.57 12.90 -9.19
CA LEU A 50 6.95 13.92 -10.16
C LEU A 50 5.74 14.83 -10.41
N GLN A 51 6.00 16.11 -10.66
CA GLN A 51 4.96 17.02 -11.11
C GLN A 51 4.49 16.63 -12.52
N MET A 52 3.18 16.66 -12.74
CA MET A 52 2.61 16.53 -14.09
C MET A 52 2.41 17.90 -14.73
N LEU A 53 2.78 18.00 -16.01
CA LEU A 53 2.51 19.14 -16.88
C LEU A 53 1.81 18.65 -18.16
N PRO A 54 0.89 19.43 -18.76
CA PRO A 54 0.39 20.73 -18.29
C PRO A 54 -0.54 20.60 -17.06
N CYS A 55 -0.77 21.71 -16.36
CA CYS A 55 -1.74 21.75 -15.27
C CYS A 55 -3.17 21.59 -15.79
N ALA A 56 -3.97 20.75 -15.14
CA ALA A 56 -5.40 20.67 -15.39
C ALA A 56 -6.13 21.61 -14.41
N ASN A 57 -6.99 22.51 -14.93
CA ASN A 57 -7.76 23.45 -14.12
C ASN A 57 -6.90 24.36 -13.20
N GLY A 58 -5.67 24.68 -13.60
CA GLY A 58 -4.76 25.51 -12.80
C GLY A 58 -4.18 24.81 -11.57
N LEU A 59 -4.42 23.51 -11.40
CA LEU A 59 -3.84 22.69 -10.35
C LEU A 59 -2.82 21.70 -10.97
N PRO A 60 -1.62 21.56 -10.40
CA PRO A 60 -0.64 20.57 -10.87
C PRO A 60 -1.15 19.17 -10.56
N GLY A 61 -0.99 18.21 -11.48
CA GLY A 61 -1.15 16.79 -11.14
C GLY A 61 0.11 16.21 -10.52
N VAL A 62 0.01 15.01 -9.94
CA VAL A 62 1.17 14.23 -9.48
C VAL A 62 1.25 12.91 -10.24
N ARG A 63 2.42 12.63 -10.79
CA ARG A 63 2.76 11.33 -11.36
C ARG A 63 3.57 10.55 -10.35
N PHE A 64 3.10 9.37 -10.00
CA PHE A 64 3.79 8.43 -9.15
C PHE A 64 4.44 7.33 -9.98
N ILE A 65 5.72 7.09 -9.73
CA ILE A 65 6.46 5.92 -10.23
C ILE A 65 6.68 5.02 -9.02
N VAL A 66 5.95 3.91 -8.98
CA VAL A 66 5.93 2.95 -7.87
C VAL A 66 6.71 1.71 -8.28
N THR A 67 7.72 1.33 -7.51
CA THR A 67 8.39 0.04 -7.65
C THR A 67 7.71 -0.97 -6.74
N VAL A 68 7.16 -2.02 -7.34
CA VAL A 68 6.59 -3.18 -6.65
C VAL A 68 7.54 -4.35 -6.82
N GLU A 69 7.87 -5.00 -5.72
CA GLU A 69 8.72 -6.18 -5.68
C GLU A 69 7.89 -7.40 -5.29
N ASN A 70 8.28 -8.57 -5.80
CA ASN A 70 7.76 -9.86 -5.35
C ASN A 70 8.89 -10.57 -4.60
N VAL A 71 8.94 -10.41 -3.29
CA VAL A 71 9.92 -11.08 -2.41
C VAL A 71 9.53 -12.52 -2.07
N GLY A 72 8.43 -13.00 -2.65
CA GLY A 72 7.91 -14.35 -2.49
C GLY A 72 8.63 -15.39 -3.35
N LYS A 73 8.06 -16.60 -3.37
CA LYS A 73 8.61 -17.78 -4.07
C LYS A 73 7.78 -18.23 -5.27
N LEU A 74 6.68 -17.53 -5.56
CA LEU A 74 5.86 -17.76 -6.75
C LEU A 74 5.82 -16.52 -7.62
N ASP A 75 5.83 -16.73 -8.93
CA ASP A 75 5.59 -15.68 -9.91
C ASP A 75 4.15 -15.17 -9.76
N VAL A 76 4.00 -13.86 -9.98
CA VAL A 76 2.71 -13.19 -9.98
C VAL A 76 2.38 -12.79 -11.40
N ASN A 77 1.31 -13.35 -11.97
CA ASN A 77 0.72 -12.91 -13.22
C ASN A 77 -0.72 -12.44 -12.96
N PRO A 78 -0.92 -11.16 -12.63
CA PRO A 78 -2.21 -10.64 -12.17
C PRO A 78 -3.29 -10.65 -13.26
N GLY A 79 -2.90 -10.70 -14.54
CA GLY A 79 -3.78 -10.43 -15.67
C GLY A 79 -4.16 -8.94 -15.80
N PRO A 80 -4.67 -8.51 -16.97
CA PRO A 80 -4.93 -7.09 -17.29
C PRO A 80 -6.16 -6.46 -16.61
N VAL A 81 -6.63 -6.99 -15.47
CA VAL A 81 -7.87 -6.52 -14.79
C VAL A 81 -7.76 -6.59 -13.26
N ASN A 82 -6.57 -6.81 -12.72
CA ASN A 82 -6.43 -7.04 -11.28
C ASN A 82 -6.51 -5.74 -10.46
N GLN A 83 -6.26 -4.57 -11.09
CA GLN A 83 -6.18 -3.26 -10.41
C GLN A 83 -5.42 -3.36 -9.08
N ALA A 84 -4.34 -4.14 -9.12
CA ALA A 84 -3.64 -4.65 -7.95
C ALA A 84 -2.71 -3.60 -7.34
N LEU A 85 -2.68 -2.37 -7.85
CA LEU A 85 -2.03 -1.24 -7.20
C LEU A 85 -3.01 -0.08 -7.09
N GLN A 86 -3.11 0.52 -5.91
CA GLN A 86 -3.97 1.66 -5.64
C GLN A 86 -3.20 2.78 -4.96
N VAL A 87 -3.51 4.02 -5.32
CA VAL A 87 -3.01 5.23 -4.69
C VAL A 87 -4.20 6.00 -4.14
N LYS A 88 -4.29 6.06 -2.83
CA LYS A 88 -5.29 6.83 -2.09
C LYS A 88 -4.74 8.22 -1.83
N GLY A 89 -5.33 9.22 -2.48
CA GLY A 89 -5.10 10.63 -2.19
C GLY A 89 -6.22 11.23 -1.35
N PRO A 90 -6.23 12.57 -1.16
CA PRO A 90 -7.25 13.26 -0.38
C PRO A 90 -8.66 13.16 -0.91
N SER A 91 -8.85 13.28 -2.22
CA SER A 91 -10.19 13.39 -2.83
C SER A 91 -10.66 12.08 -3.45
N HIS A 92 -9.74 11.27 -3.98
CA HIS A 92 -10.08 10.04 -4.71
C HIS A 92 -8.95 9.00 -4.65
N THR A 93 -9.25 7.83 -5.21
CA THR A 93 -8.30 6.73 -5.38
C THR A 93 -8.05 6.48 -6.85
N VAL A 94 -6.78 6.41 -7.24
CA VAL A 94 -6.35 5.98 -8.58
C VAL A 94 -5.90 4.53 -8.50
N LYS A 95 -6.20 3.74 -9.53
CA LYS A 95 -5.84 2.32 -9.58
C LYS A 95 -5.05 2.02 -10.84
N ALA A 96 -4.16 1.04 -10.77
CA ALA A 96 -3.40 0.52 -11.89
C ALA A 96 -3.28 -0.99 -11.80
N ASP A 97 -3.18 -1.64 -12.96
CA ASP A 97 -2.82 -3.04 -13.04
C ASP A 97 -1.33 -3.24 -12.76
N LEU A 98 -1.00 -4.42 -12.26
CA LEU A 98 0.38 -4.86 -12.13
C LEU A 98 0.77 -5.66 -13.38
N PRO A 99 1.98 -5.44 -13.92
CA PRO A 99 2.55 -6.38 -14.88
C PRO A 99 2.91 -7.70 -14.19
N SER A 100 3.32 -8.69 -14.97
CA SER A 100 3.87 -9.93 -14.40
C SER A 100 5.15 -9.63 -13.61
N ILE A 101 5.27 -10.19 -12.40
CA ILE A 101 6.44 -10.06 -11.53
C ILE A 101 6.88 -11.45 -11.10
N SER A 102 8.02 -11.90 -11.63
CA SER A 102 8.62 -13.18 -11.22
C SER A 102 8.98 -13.19 -9.74
N ALA A 103 9.14 -14.37 -9.17
CA ALA A 103 9.66 -14.54 -7.81
C ALA A 103 11.06 -13.90 -7.68
N GLY A 104 11.24 -13.06 -6.66
CA GLY A 104 12.43 -12.23 -6.46
C GLY A 104 12.55 -11.04 -7.43
N GLY A 105 11.55 -10.83 -8.29
CA GLY A 105 11.55 -9.79 -9.32
C GLY A 105 10.95 -8.46 -8.84
N SER A 106 11.00 -7.46 -9.73
CA SER A 106 10.37 -6.16 -9.50
C SER A 106 9.76 -5.60 -10.79
N ALA A 107 8.79 -4.71 -10.64
CA ALA A 107 8.20 -3.96 -11.71
C ALA A 107 7.94 -2.51 -11.30
N LYS A 108 7.93 -1.62 -12.30
CA LYS A 108 7.56 -0.22 -12.11
C LYS A 108 6.18 0.04 -12.69
N VAL A 109 5.33 0.68 -11.91
CA VAL A 109 3.99 1.11 -12.33
C VAL A 109 3.90 2.61 -12.22
N MET A 110 3.36 3.23 -13.28
CA MET A 110 3.11 4.66 -13.33
C MET A 110 1.64 4.93 -13.04
N LEU A 111 1.35 5.82 -12.11
CA LEU A 111 0.01 6.31 -11.82
C LEU A 111 -0.03 7.82 -11.93
N GLU A 112 -1.13 8.34 -12.44
CA GLU A 112 -1.37 9.77 -12.59
C GLU A 112 -2.53 10.16 -11.69
N TYR A 113 -2.26 11.07 -10.75
CA TYR A 113 -3.24 11.61 -9.83
C TYR A 113 -3.50 13.07 -10.19
N ALA A 114 -4.68 13.33 -10.75
CA ALA A 114 -5.12 14.69 -11.07
C ALA A 114 -6.07 15.18 -9.95
N PRO A 115 -5.81 16.34 -9.32
CA PRO A 115 -6.66 16.85 -8.26
C PRO A 115 -8.09 17.08 -8.77
N GLN A 116 -9.08 16.72 -7.96
CA GLN A 116 -10.48 16.98 -8.26
C GLN A 116 -10.91 18.37 -7.75
N GLY A 117 -12.02 18.89 -8.27
CA GLY A 117 -12.53 20.20 -7.86
C GLY A 117 -12.72 20.30 -6.34
N GLY A 118 -12.13 21.34 -5.73
CA GLY A 118 -12.16 21.56 -4.28
C GLY A 118 -11.01 20.94 -3.50
N GLU A 119 -10.11 20.20 -4.14
CA GLU A 119 -8.87 19.72 -3.52
C GLU A 119 -7.79 20.81 -3.51
N ASP A 120 -7.16 21.04 -2.35
CA ASP A 120 -6.02 21.94 -2.21
C ASP A 120 -4.72 21.20 -2.62
N PRO A 121 -4.05 21.57 -3.73
CA PRO A 121 -2.88 20.85 -4.25
C PRO A 121 -1.59 21.17 -3.47
N LYS A 122 -1.65 21.24 -2.14
CA LYS A 122 -0.48 21.37 -1.25
C LYS A 122 0.19 20.01 -1.04
N TYR A 123 0.77 19.47 -2.12
CA TYR A 123 1.39 18.15 -2.08
C TYR A 123 2.49 17.92 -1.04
N PRO A 124 3.35 18.89 -0.65
CA PRO A 124 4.28 18.65 0.45
C PRO A 124 3.59 18.37 1.80
N ASP A 125 2.34 18.78 1.95
CA ASP A 125 1.57 18.56 3.19
C ASP A 125 0.62 17.35 3.11
N THR A 126 0.29 16.93 1.89
CA THR A 126 -0.64 15.84 1.60
C THR A 126 0.02 14.46 1.69
N THR A 127 -0.58 13.55 2.45
CA THR A 127 -0.14 12.15 2.52
C THR A 127 -0.88 11.31 1.49
N PHE A 128 -0.13 10.60 0.66
CA PHE A 128 -0.65 9.58 -0.25
C PHE A 128 -0.34 8.19 0.32
N THR A 129 -1.30 7.27 0.19
CA THR A 129 -1.13 5.88 0.62
C THR A 129 -1.26 4.95 -0.57
N PHE A 130 -0.21 4.16 -0.77
CA PHE A 130 -0.06 3.17 -1.83
C PHE A 130 -0.37 1.80 -1.24
N VAL A 131 -1.22 1.03 -1.92
CA VAL A 131 -1.60 -0.32 -1.48
C VAL A 131 -1.49 -1.26 -2.67
N VAL A 132 -0.68 -2.30 -2.54
CA VAL A 132 -0.60 -3.40 -3.51
C VAL A 132 -1.51 -4.55 -3.08
N ASN A 133 -2.13 -5.24 -4.04
CA ASN A 133 -3.12 -6.31 -3.87
C ASN A 133 -4.20 -6.01 -2.79
N PRO A 134 -4.89 -4.86 -2.86
CA PRO A 134 -5.82 -4.43 -1.81
C PRO A 134 -7.06 -5.34 -1.67
N THR A 135 -7.44 -6.06 -2.72
CA THR A 135 -8.56 -7.01 -2.73
C THR A 135 -8.17 -8.41 -2.28
N LYS A 136 -6.87 -8.64 -2.02
CA LYS A 136 -6.30 -9.95 -1.65
C LYS A 136 -6.61 -11.06 -2.67
N GLN A 137 -6.71 -10.71 -3.95
CA GLN A 137 -6.92 -11.67 -5.03
C GLN A 137 -5.66 -12.47 -5.34
N ILE A 138 -4.48 -11.88 -5.12
CA ILE A 138 -3.21 -12.60 -5.15
C ILE A 138 -3.01 -13.21 -3.75
N ILE A 139 -2.73 -14.52 -3.69
CA ILE A 139 -2.51 -15.21 -2.41
C ILE A 139 -1.05 -14.99 -1.99
N GLU A 140 -0.87 -14.35 -0.83
CA GLU A 140 0.43 -13.93 -0.35
C GLU A 140 0.81 -14.60 0.98
N SER A 141 2.11 -14.68 1.25
CA SER A 141 2.61 -15.07 2.58
C SER A 141 2.40 -13.98 3.62
N ASN A 142 2.51 -12.72 3.21
CA ASN A 142 2.35 -11.55 4.04
C ASN A 142 1.53 -10.50 3.28
N TYR A 143 0.57 -9.87 3.97
CA TYR A 143 -0.21 -8.76 3.42
C TYR A 143 0.12 -7.44 4.11
N ASP A 144 0.87 -7.46 5.22
CA ASP A 144 1.15 -6.28 6.03
C ASP A 144 2.22 -5.39 5.40
N ASN A 145 3.03 -5.94 4.50
CA ASN A 145 4.05 -5.24 3.70
C ASN A 145 3.51 -4.66 2.39
N ASN A 146 2.20 -4.71 2.17
CA ASN A 146 1.56 -4.23 0.95
C ASN A 146 1.30 -2.72 0.94
N THR A 147 1.53 -2.04 2.06
CA THR A 147 1.17 -0.62 2.23
C THR A 147 2.40 0.25 2.39
N TYR A 148 2.42 1.38 1.68
CA TYR A 148 3.44 2.41 1.78
C TYR A 148 2.77 3.79 1.79
N SER A 149 3.27 4.74 2.59
CA SER A 149 2.75 6.10 2.62
C SER A 149 3.87 7.12 2.48
N MET A 150 3.60 8.21 1.76
CA MET A 150 4.56 9.31 1.63
C MET A 150 3.87 10.66 1.44
N LYS A 151 4.61 11.73 1.72
CA LYS A 151 4.28 13.09 1.31
C LYS A 151 5.17 13.48 0.12
N PRO A 152 4.61 13.83 -1.05
CA PRO A 152 5.39 14.25 -2.20
C PRO A 152 6.17 15.53 -1.93
N ALA A 153 7.50 15.48 -2.05
CA ALA A 153 8.37 16.65 -1.95
C ALA A 153 8.37 17.46 -3.25
N ILE A 154 7.21 17.96 -3.68
CA ILE A 154 7.09 18.80 -4.88
C ILE A 154 7.14 20.26 -4.42
N PRO A 155 8.10 21.08 -4.90
CA PRO A 155 8.23 22.48 -4.50
C PRO A 155 7.23 23.40 -5.26
N PRO A 156 6.70 24.47 -4.64
CA PRO A 156 6.00 25.55 -5.37
C PRO A 156 6.96 26.27 -6.35
N PRO A 157 6.52 26.86 -7.49
CA PRO A 157 5.23 27.51 -7.78
C PRO A 157 4.42 26.84 -8.90
N PHE A 158 3.13 26.60 -8.68
CA PHE A 158 2.57 25.36 -9.22
C PHE A 158 1.92 25.39 -10.60
N CYS A 159 1.39 26.52 -11.04
CA CYS A 159 0.95 26.77 -12.41
C CYS A 159 0.92 28.30 -12.55
N PRO A 160 1.36 28.91 -13.67
CA PRO A 160 1.00 30.30 -13.91
C PRO A 160 -0.53 30.39 -13.93
N SER A 161 -1.12 31.29 -13.14
CA SER A 161 -2.53 31.64 -13.24
C SER A 161 -2.85 31.83 -14.71
N ALA A 162 -3.84 31.10 -15.25
CA ALA A 162 -4.21 31.26 -16.65
C ALA A 162 -4.40 32.77 -16.94
N PRO A 163 -3.72 33.34 -17.94
CA PRO A 163 -3.90 34.74 -18.30
C PRO A 163 -5.33 34.88 -18.82
N GLY A 164 -6.26 35.28 -17.95
CA GLY A 164 -7.69 35.32 -18.29
C GLY A 164 -8.69 35.11 -17.15
N ALA A 165 -8.28 34.81 -15.91
CA ALA A 165 -9.17 34.96 -14.76
C ALA A 165 -9.44 36.46 -14.56
N GLY A 166 -10.52 36.93 -15.20
CA GLY A 166 -10.81 38.34 -15.41
C GLY A 166 -10.81 39.15 -14.12
N VAL A 167 -9.95 40.17 -14.11
CA VAL A 167 -10.33 41.43 -13.48
C VAL A 167 -11.61 41.86 -14.19
N ASN A 168 -12.76 41.65 -13.56
CA ASN A 168 -14.01 42.23 -14.02
C ASN A 168 -13.87 43.75 -13.82
N PRO A 169 -13.73 44.59 -14.86
CA PRO A 169 -13.73 46.03 -14.71
C PRO A 169 -15.20 46.47 -14.63
N GLY A 170 -15.85 46.10 -13.52
CA GLY A 170 -17.29 46.15 -13.39
C GLY A 170 -17.74 46.86 -12.12
N THR A 171 -17.10 47.97 -11.73
CA THR A 171 -17.70 48.95 -10.81
C THR A 171 -16.99 50.30 -10.96
N GLN A 172 -17.26 51.02 -12.05
CA GLN A 172 -17.25 52.48 -11.97
C GLN A 172 -18.63 52.86 -11.43
N ALA A 173 -18.66 53.26 -10.15
CA ALA A 173 -19.82 53.92 -9.57
C ALA A 173 -19.97 55.28 -10.25
N HIS A 174 -21.20 55.57 -10.66
CA HIS A 174 -21.69 56.86 -11.14
C HIS A 174 -21.51 57.98 -10.10
#